data_AF-A0A7C2X2M3-F1
#
_entry.id   AF-A0A7C2X2M3-F1
#
_cell.length_a   1.000
_cell.length_b   1.000
_cell.length_c   1.000
_cell.angle_alpha   90.00
_cell.angle_beta   90.00
_cell.angle_gamma   90.00
#
_symmetry.space_group_name_H-M   'P 1'
#
loop_
_entity.id
_entity.type
_entity.pdbx_description
1 polymer ?
#
loop_
_entity_poly.entity_id
_entity_poly.type
_entity_poly.pdbx_seq_one_letter_code
_entity_poly.pdbx_strand_id
1 'polypeptide(L)'
;MGCVSGENDFTTCEKHLDRVSRTFAVNIRVLRGDVYRSILLAYLLFRIADTIEDEPSLEAVAKIDYLATYEDLFPPGRDWREKVDRFTASLAVGGKGADIELLFDTPRVFREFVRLPADAVSVISERVRETARGMATFQRKATGNGAVVLEDR
;
A
#
# COMPACT_ATOMS: atom_id res chain seq x y z
N MET A 1 32.40 3.51 20.88
CA MET A 1 31.89 3.77 19.52
C MET A 1 30.74 2.78 19.27
N GLY A 2 29.52 3.11 19.71
CA GLY A 2 28.37 2.22 19.53
C GLY A 2 27.87 2.34 18.10
N CYS A 3 27.91 1.25 17.34
CA CYS A 3 27.31 1.18 16.02
C CYS A 3 25.79 1.21 16.18
N VAL A 4 25.16 2.36 15.90
CA VAL A 4 23.70 2.42 15.73
C VAL A 4 23.39 1.59 14.50
N SER A 5 23.00 0.34 14.70
CA SER A 5 22.52 -0.53 13.64
C SER A 5 21.22 0.07 13.15
N GLY A 6 21.24 0.77 12.01
CA GLY A 6 20.03 1.23 11.35
C GLY A 6 19.10 0.04 11.15
N GLU A 7 17.86 0.14 11.64
CA GLU A 7 16.88 -0.92 11.53
C GLU A 7 16.67 -1.33 10.05
N ASN A 8 16.67 -2.64 9.79
CA ASN A 8 16.46 -3.17 8.45
C ASN A 8 15.03 -2.87 7.98
N ASP A 9 14.89 -2.43 6.72
CA ASP A 9 13.61 -2.11 6.08
C ASP A 9 12.55 -3.22 6.25
N PHE A 10 12.95 -4.48 6.14
CA PHE A 10 12.02 -5.60 6.30
C PHE A 10 11.49 -5.72 7.73
N THR A 11 12.34 -5.52 8.75
CA THR A 11 11.91 -5.54 10.15
C THR A 11 10.90 -4.42 10.46
N THR A 12 11.07 -3.25 9.83
CA THR A 12 10.05 -2.19 9.92
C THR A 12 8.74 -2.60 9.25
N CYS A 13 8.79 -3.30 8.11
CA CYS A 13 7.58 -3.86 7.47
C CYS A 13 6.86 -4.87 8.37
N GLU A 14 7.60 -5.73 9.07
CA GLU A 14 7.02 -6.66 10.06
C GLU A 14 6.32 -5.92 11.20
N LYS A 15 6.93 -4.85 11.72
CA LYS A 15 6.31 -4.00 12.74
C LYS A 15 5.05 -3.29 12.23
N HIS A 16 5.05 -2.83 10.98
CA HIS A 16 3.84 -2.27 10.38
C HIS A 16 2.72 -3.31 10.38
N LEU A 17 3.00 -4.53 9.89
CA LEU A 17 2.00 -5.61 9.84
C LEU A 17 1.33 -5.85 11.21
N ASP A 18 2.11 -5.89 12.28
CA ASP A 18 1.58 -6.05 13.66
C ASP A 18 0.62 -4.94 14.08
N ARG A 19 0.93 -3.72 13.66
CA ARG A 19 0.20 -2.51 14.09
C ARG A 19 -1.06 -2.30 13.27
N VAL A 20 -1.03 -2.61 11.97
CA VAL A 20 -2.19 -2.45 11.08
C VAL A 20 -3.09 -3.68 11.07
N SER A 21 -2.63 -4.85 11.57
CA SER A 21 -3.46 -6.07 11.56
C SER A 21 -3.02 -7.20 12.49
N ARG A 22 -3.55 -7.18 13.72
CA ARG A 22 -3.25 -8.21 14.74
C ARG A 22 -3.62 -9.64 14.30
N THR A 23 -4.78 -9.82 13.65
CA THR A 23 -5.26 -11.16 13.27
C THR A 23 -4.51 -11.69 12.05
N PHE A 24 -4.33 -10.88 11.00
CA PHE A 24 -3.58 -11.32 9.82
C PHE A 24 -2.09 -11.53 10.15
N ALA A 25 -1.49 -10.74 11.04
CA ALA A 25 -0.11 -10.94 11.46
C ALA A 25 0.13 -12.36 12.01
N VAL A 26 -0.78 -12.88 12.83
CA VAL A 26 -0.68 -14.25 13.36
C VAL A 26 -0.70 -15.28 12.24
N ASN A 27 -1.63 -15.14 11.29
CA ASN A 27 -1.77 -16.08 10.18
C ASN A 27 -0.60 -16.00 9.20
N ILE A 28 -0.08 -14.81 8.92
CA ILE A 28 1.04 -14.62 7.97
C ILE A 28 2.33 -15.17 8.56
N ARG A 29 2.55 -15.06 9.88
CA ARG A 29 3.76 -15.55 10.57
C ARG A 29 3.97 -17.06 10.55
N VAL A 30 2.96 -17.84 10.20
CA VAL A 30 3.12 -19.30 10.04
C VAL A 30 3.87 -19.64 8.75
N LEU A 31 3.90 -18.73 7.78
CA LEU A 31 4.63 -18.86 6.53
C LEU A 31 6.15 -18.77 6.78
N ARG A 32 6.93 -19.19 5.78
CA ARG A 32 8.40 -19.20 5.83
C ARG A 32 8.98 -18.74 4.49
N GLY A 33 10.23 -18.27 4.53
CA GLY A 33 10.99 -17.89 3.33
C GLY A 33 10.32 -16.82 2.47
N ASP A 34 10.42 -16.97 1.16
CA ASP A 34 9.93 -15.96 0.20
C ASP A 34 8.40 -15.85 0.20
N VAL A 35 7.67 -16.91 0.53
CA VAL A 35 6.21 -16.89 0.65
C VAL A 35 5.79 -15.96 1.79
N TYR A 36 6.46 -16.03 2.94
CA TYR A 36 6.22 -15.11 4.06
C TYR A 36 6.45 -13.65 3.65
N ARG A 37 7.60 -13.36 3.04
CA ARG A 37 7.94 -12.00 2.60
C ARG A 37 6.95 -11.47 1.58
N SER A 38 6.57 -12.30 0.60
CA SER A 38 5.65 -11.92 -0.47
C SER A 38 4.26 -11.60 0.06
N ILE A 39 3.70 -12.45 0.93
CA ILE A 39 2.37 -12.24 1.50
C ILE A 39 2.35 -11.04 2.46
N LEU A 40 3.40 -10.87 3.27
CA LEU A 40 3.53 -9.70 4.15
C LEU A 40 3.55 -8.40 3.35
N LEU A 41 4.39 -8.31 2.33
CA LEU A 41 4.52 -7.09 1.53
C LEU A 41 3.26 -6.85 0.69
N ALA A 42 2.65 -7.90 0.12
CA ALA A 42 1.36 -7.78 -0.55
C ALA A 42 0.30 -7.18 0.38
N TYR A 43 0.19 -7.71 1.62
CA TYR A 43 -0.74 -7.19 2.62
C TYR A 43 -0.54 -5.69 2.88
N LEU A 44 0.71 -5.25 3.08
CA LEU A 44 1.01 -3.85 3.34
C LEU A 44 0.66 -2.96 2.14
N LEU A 45 0.90 -3.41 0.91
CA LEU A 45 0.57 -2.65 -0.30
C LEU A 45 -0.96 -2.50 -0.48
N PHE A 46 -1.73 -3.56 -0.23
CA PHE A 46 -3.20 -3.44 -0.22
C PHE A 46 -3.68 -2.52 0.90
N ARG A 47 -3.11 -2.64 2.11
CA ARG A 47 -3.46 -1.76 3.22
C ARG A 47 -3.16 -0.29 2.92
N ILE A 48 -2.09 0.01 2.20
CA ILE A 48 -1.80 1.39 1.76
C ILE A 48 -2.92 1.93 0.86
N ALA A 49 -3.43 1.13 -0.09
CA ALA A 49 -4.57 1.52 -0.93
C ALA A 49 -5.84 1.74 -0.08
N ASP A 50 -6.16 0.81 0.83
CA ASP A 50 -7.29 0.93 1.76
C ASP A 50 -7.20 2.24 2.57
N THR A 51 -6.00 2.59 3.10
CA THR A 51 -5.79 3.82 3.86
C THR A 51 -6.15 5.07 3.05
N ILE A 52 -5.78 5.12 1.76
CA ILE A 52 -6.11 6.25 0.88
C ILE A 52 -7.63 6.33 0.65
N GLU A 53 -8.27 5.19 0.39
CA GLU A 53 -9.71 5.10 0.16
C GLU A 53 -10.52 5.53 1.39
N ASP A 54 -10.11 5.08 2.58
CA ASP A 54 -10.86 5.26 3.82
C ASP A 54 -10.52 6.56 4.57
N GLU A 55 -9.44 7.27 4.23
CA GLU A 55 -9.01 8.46 4.97
C GLU A 55 -10.10 9.56 4.99
N PRO A 56 -10.68 9.89 6.15
CA PRO A 56 -11.84 10.78 6.23
C PRO A 56 -11.51 12.25 5.96
N SER A 57 -10.25 12.68 6.08
CA SER A 57 -9.84 14.05 5.78
C SER A 57 -9.70 14.36 4.28
N LEU A 58 -9.73 13.34 3.42
CA LEU A 58 -9.61 13.52 1.97
C LEU A 58 -10.99 13.63 1.30
N GLU A 59 -11.15 14.64 0.48
CA GLU A 59 -12.28 14.75 -0.44
C GLU A 59 -12.21 13.66 -1.52
N ALA A 60 -13.38 13.29 -2.09
CA ALA A 60 -13.46 12.21 -3.07
C ALA A 60 -12.51 12.40 -4.27
N VAL A 61 -12.37 13.64 -4.76
CA VAL A 61 -11.46 13.97 -5.87
C VAL A 61 -10.01 13.66 -5.51
N ALA A 62 -9.56 14.05 -4.30
CA ALA A 62 -8.20 13.76 -3.84
C ALA A 62 -7.95 12.26 -3.69
N LYS A 63 -8.93 11.51 -3.17
CA LYS A 63 -8.84 10.04 -3.09
C LYS A 63 -8.67 9.41 -4.47
N ILE A 64 -9.45 9.84 -5.45
CA ILE A 64 -9.37 9.35 -6.84
C ILE A 64 -7.99 9.63 -7.43
N ASP A 65 -7.48 10.85 -7.27
CA ASP A 65 -6.17 11.26 -7.81
C ASP A 65 -5.01 10.49 -7.16
N TYR A 66 -5.06 10.30 -5.83
CA TYR A 66 -4.05 9.54 -5.11
C TYR A 66 -4.10 8.04 -5.44
N LEU A 67 -5.29 7.45 -5.56
CA LEU A 67 -5.43 6.04 -5.98
C LEU A 67 -4.96 5.82 -7.42
N ALA A 68 -5.22 6.76 -8.34
CA ALA A 68 -4.70 6.71 -9.70
C ALA A 68 -3.17 6.87 -9.74
N THR A 69 -2.61 7.79 -8.94
CA THR A 69 -1.15 7.94 -8.82
C THR A 69 -0.51 6.70 -8.20
N TYR A 70 -1.17 6.09 -7.20
CA TYR A 70 -0.72 4.85 -6.58
C TYR A 70 -0.78 3.67 -7.56
N GLU A 71 -1.83 3.58 -8.38
CA GLU A 71 -1.94 2.61 -9.48
C GLU A 71 -0.70 2.66 -10.40
N ASP A 72 -0.27 3.87 -10.78
CA ASP A 72 0.86 4.10 -11.69
C ASP A 72 2.24 3.73 -11.11
N LEU A 73 2.32 3.39 -9.83
CA LEU A 73 3.53 2.85 -9.21
C LEU A 73 3.76 1.36 -9.57
N PHE A 74 2.77 0.68 -10.14
CA PHE A 74 2.79 -0.76 -10.41
C PHE A 74 2.67 -1.08 -11.92
N PRO A 75 3.50 -1.99 -12.46
CA PRO A 75 4.69 -2.58 -11.82
C PRO A 75 5.82 -1.53 -11.67
N PRO A 76 6.68 -1.67 -10.66
CA PRO A 76 7.76 -0.72 -10.42
C PRO A 76 8.78 -0.72 -11.58
N GLY A 77 8.91 0.42 -12.26
CA GLY A 77 9.91 0.68 -13.30
C GLY A 77 11.29 1.04 -12.73
N ARG A 78 12.26 1.41 -13.59
CA ARG A 78 13.62 1.82 -13.12
C ARG A 78 13.60 3.09 -12.26
N ASP A 79 12.61 3.94 -12.46
CA ASP A 79 12.39 5.22 -11.80
C ASP A 79 11.46 5.12 -10.58
N TRP A 80 11.15 3.90 -10.11
CA TRP A 80 10.18 3.67 -9.04
C TRP A 80 10.46 4.50 -7.78
N ARG A 81 11.74 4.69 -7.41
CA ARG A 81 12.13 5.44 -6.20
C ARG A 81 11.63 6.86 -6.24
N GLU A 82 11.93 7.57 -7.33
CA GLU A 82 11.52 8.96 -7.52
C GLU A 82 9.99 9.07 -7.58
N LYS A 83 9.31 8.14 -8.27
CA LYS A 83 7.85 8.12 -8.32
C LYS A 83 7.22 7.93 -6.95
N VAL A 84 7.72 6.98 -6.16
CA VAL A 84 7.21 6.71 -4.82
C VAL A 84 7.48 7.88 -3.87
N ASP A 85 8.68 8.48 -3.93
CA ASP A 85 9.03 9.63 -3.10
C ASP A 85 8.16 10.86 -3.45
N ARG A 86 7.90 11.09 -4.75
CA ARG A 86 6.97 12.15 -5.18
C ARG A 86 5.54 11.87 -4.74
N PHE A 87 5.10 10.63 -4.87
CA PHE A 87 3.77 10.20 -4.42
C PHE A 87 3.60 10.50 -2.92
N THR A 88 4.50 10.03 -2.06
CA THR A 88 4.37 10.26 -0.62
C THR A 88 4.52 11.73 -0.22
N ALA A 89 5.40 12.48 -0.89
CA ALA A 89 5.53 13.92 -0.65
C ALA A 89 4.30 14.73 -1.07
N SER A 90 3.48 14.21 -1.98
CA SER A 90 2.25 14.87 -2.46
C SER A 90 1.03 14.64 -1.56
N LEU A 91 1.10 13.68 -0.63
CA LEU A 91 -0.02 13.30 0.23
C LEU A 91 -0.30 14.39 1.26
N ALA A 92 -1.51 14.94 1.21
CA ALA A 92 -2.02 15.92 2.16
C ALA A 92 -3.11 15.29 3.05
N VAL A 93 -2.73 14.33 3.89
CA VAL A 93 -3.64 13.64 4.82
C VAL A 93 -3.60 14.27 6.21
N GLY A 94 -4.76 14.42 6.85
CA GLY A 94 -4.91 14.95 8.21
C GLY A 94 -4.92 13.88 9.31
N GLY A 95 -5.09 12.61 8.93
CA GLY A 95 -5.15 11.47 9.84
C GLY A 95 -3.86 11.21 10.61
N LYS A 96 -3.97 10.40 11.67
CA LYS A 96 -2.83 9.89 12.46
C LYS A 96 -3.10 8.45 12.84
N GLY A 97 -2.05 7.66 12.97
CA GLY A 97 -2.15 6.26 13.41
C GLY A 97 -1.30 5.34 12.56
N ALA A 98 -1.36 4.03 12.87
CA ALA A 98 -0.53 3.02 12.23
C ALA A 98 -0.72 2.95 10.71
N ASP A 99 -1.95 3.09 10.22
CA ASP A 99 -2.27 3.04 8.79
C ASP A 99 -1.67 4.24 8.03
N ILE A 100 -1.70 5.44 8.63
CA ILE A 100 -1.09 6.66 8.06
C ILE A 100 0.43 6.61 8.13
N GLU A 101 0.99 6.09 9.22
CA GLU A 101 2.44 5.85 9.31
C GLU A 101 2.91 4.87 8.25
N LEU A 102 2.15 3.79 7.99
CA LEU A 102 2.42 2.86 6.91
C LEU A 102 2.33 3.54 5.53
N LEU A 103 1.30 4.36 5.29
CA LEU A 103 1.13 5.13 4.05
C LEU A 103 2.36 6.01 3.77
N PHE A 104 2.90 6.72 4.76
CA PHE A 104 4.12 7.52 4.58
C PHE A 104 5.40 6.69 4.48
N ASP A 105 5.42 5.46 4.99
CA ASP A 105 6.56 4.53 4.86
C ASP A 105 6.47 3.66 3.58
N THR A 106 5.59 4.00 2.63
CA THR A 106 5.52 3.39 1.29
C THR A 106 6.90 3.25 0.61
N PRO A 107 7.84 4.23 0.66
CA PRO A 107 9.17 4.08 0.08
C PRO A 107 9.94 2.88 0.65
N ARG A 108 9.73 2.56 1.93
CA ARG A 108 10.35 1.42 2.60
C ARG A 108 9.73 0.10 2.17
N VAL A 109 8.40 0.05 2.10
CA VAL A 109 7.69 -1.13 1.58
C VAL A 109 8.14 -1.43 0.15
N PHE A 110 8.27 -0.42 -0.71
CA PHE A 110 8.76 -0.60 -2.07
C PHE A 110 10.22 -1.08 -2.14
N ARG A 111 11.11 -0.61 -1.26
CA ARG A 111 12.51 -1.10 -1.19
C ARG A 111 12.59 -2.61 -0.96
N GLU A 112 11.68 -3.16 -0.16
CA GLU A 112 11.60 -4.61 0.07
C GLU A 112 10.81 -5.33 -1.03
N PHE A 113 9.74 -4.72 -1.53
CA PHE A 113 8.91 -5.29 -2.60
C PHE A 113 9.72 -5.60 -3.85
N VAL A 114 10.56 -4.66 -4.32
CA VAL A 114 11.39 -4.88 -5.53
C VAL A 114 12.50 -5.92 -5.35
N ARG A 115 12.73 -6.41 -4.12
CA ARG A 115 13.69 -7.48 -3.81
C ARG A 115 13.07 -8.88 -3.80
N LEU A 116 11.76 -8.98 -3.99
CA LEU A 116 11.07 -10.27 -4.10
C LEU A 116 11.41 -10.96 -5.44
N PRO A 117 11.16 -12.29 -5.53
CA PRO A 117 11.15 -13.00 -6.80
C PRO A 117 10.27 -12.29 -7.85
N ALA A 118 10.71 -12.30 -9.11
CA ALA A 118 10.10 -11.50 -10.17
C ALA A 118 8.63 -11.90 -10.47
N ASP A 119 8.31 -13.18 -10.32
CA ASP A 119 6.96 -13.72 -10.41
C ASP A 119 6.06 -13.15 -9.30
N ALA A 120 6.55 -13.11 -8.05
CA ALA A 120 5.83 -12.49 -6.93
C ALA A 120 5.60 -10.99 -7.17
N VAL A 121 6.63 -10.25 -7.62
CA VAL A 121 6.48 -8.81 -7.97
C VAL A 121 5.43 -8.62 -9.05
N SER A 122 5.44 -9.47 -10.10
CA SER A 122 4.48 -9.39 -11.20
C SER A 122 3.05 -9.58 -10.72
N VAL A 123 2.78 -10.67 -9.99
CA VAL A 123 1.43 -11.01 -9.52
C VAL A 123 0.91 -9.97 -8.53
N ILE A 124 1.73 -9.56 -7.56
CA ILE A 124 1.33 -8.56 -6.57
C ILE A 124 1.06 -7.22 -7.24
N SER A 125 1.93 -6.79 -8.16
CA SER A 125 1.74 -5.54 -8.91
C SER A 125 0.44 -5.52 -9.69
N GLU A 126 0.12 -6.60 -10.40
CA GLU A 126 -1.13 -6.72 -11.16
C GLU A 126 -2.35 -6.54 -10.25
N ARG A 127 -2.36 -7.21 -9.09
CA ARG A 127 -3.51 -7.20 -8.18
C ARG A 127 -3.66 -5.88 -7.43
N VAL A 128 -2.58 -5.31 -6.92
CA VAL A 128 -2.62 -3.99 -6.25
C VAL A 128 -3.09 -2.92 -7.23
N ARG A 129 -2.60 -2.97 -8.48
CA ARG A 129 -3.03 -2.06 -9.55
C ARG A 129 -4.53 -2.19 -9.85
N GLU A 130 -5.02 -3.41 -10.00
CA GLU A 130 -6.44 -3.68 -10.25
C GLU A 130 -7.33 -3.14 -9.11
N THR A 131 -6.92 -3.38 -7.85
CA THR A 131 -7.63 -2.90 -6.67
C THR A 131 -7.67 -1.38 -6.59
N ALA A 132 -6.52 -0.70 -6.71
CA ALA A 132 -6.46 0.76 -6.65
C ALA A 132 -7.34 1.42 -7.74
N ARG A 133 -7.30 0.87 -8.96
CA ARG A 133 -8.19 1.32 -10.06
C ARG A 133 -9.66 1.11 -9.72
N GLY A 134 -10.00 -0.04 -9.14
CA GLY A 134 -11.36 -0.39 -8.72
C GLY A 134 -11.91 0.64 -7.73
N MET A 135 -11.16 0.91 -6.66
CA MET A 135 -11.49 1.90 -5.62
C MET A 135 -11.69 3.31 -6.23
N ALA A 136 -10.77 3.76 -7.10
CA ALA A 136 -10.90 5.05 -7.77
C ALA A 136 -12.12 5.13 -8.70
N THR A 137 -12.49 4.01 -9.33
CA THR A 137 -13.69 3.92 -10.18
C THR A 137 -14.97 3.95 -9.36
N PHE A 138 -14.99 3.25 -8.23
CA PHE A 138 -16.13 3.24 -7.31
C PHE A 138 -16.36 4.64 -6.71
N GLN A 139 -15.30 5.32 -6.26
CA GLN A 139 -15.41 6.68 -5.75
C GLN A 139 -15.96 7.67 -6.78
N ARG A 140 -15.52 7.60 -8.04
CA ARG A 140 -16.08 8.43 -9.12
C ARG A 140 -17.59 8.23 -9.30
N LYS A 141 -18.05 6.98 -9.25
CA LYS A 141 -19.48 6.66 -9.36
C LYS A 141 -20.26 7.19 -8.15
N ALA A 142 -19.70 7.10 -6.95
CA ALA A 142 -20.34 7.58 -5.72
C ALA A 142 -20.53 9.09 -5.71
N THR A 143 -19.55 9.84 -6.20
CA THR A 143 -19.64 11.30 -6.33
C THR A 143 -20.55 11.76 -7.47
N GLY A 144 -20.66 10.97 -8.55
CA GLY A 144 -21.44 11.34 -9.74
C GLY A 144 -22.95 11.04 -9.69
N ASN A 145 -23.37 9.96 -9.00
CA ASN A 145 -24.75 9.47 -9.09
C ASN A 145 -25.52 9.38 -7.76
N GLY A 146 -24.90 9.59 -6.59
CA GLY A 146 -25.52 9.30 -5.30
C GLY A 146 -25.69 7.79 -5.09
N ALA A 147 -25.13 7.28 -3.99
CA ALA A 147 -25.14 5.87 -3.55
C ALA A 147 -24.92 4.81 -4.66
N VAL A 148 -23.66 4.37 -4.83
CA VAL A 148 -23.35 3.21 -5.69
C VAL A 148 -23.80 1.94 -4.99
N VAL A 149 -24.73 1.21 -5.61
CA VAL A 149 -25.10 -0.14 -5.21
C VAL A 149 -24.06 -1.09 -5.80
N LEU A 150 -23.50 -1.99 -4.99
CA LEU A 150 -22.67 -3.09 -5.48
C LEU A 150 -23.58 -4.05 -6.26
N GLU A 151 -23.43 -4.08 -7.57
CA GLU A 151 -24.10 -5.07 -8.42
C GLU A 151 -23.29 -6.37 -8.37
N ASP A 152 -23.81 -7.37 -7.65
CA ASP A 152 -23.31 -8.74 -7.70
C ASP A 152 -23.42 -9.27 -9.15
N ARG A 153 -22.33 -9.82 -9.68
CA ARG A 153 -22.29 -10.55 -10.95
C ARG A 153 -22.09 -12.03 -10.71
#